data_AF-A0A7S4N4V1-F1
#
_entry.id   AF-A0A7S4N4V1-F1
#
_cell.length_a   1.000
_cell.length_b   1.000
_cell.length_c   1.000
_cell.angle_alpha   90.00
_cell.angle_beta   90.00
_cell.angle_gamma   90.00
#
_symmetry.space_group_name_H-M   'P 1'
#
loop_
_entity.id
_entity.type
_entity.pdbx_description
1 polymer ?
#
loop_
_entity_poly.entity_id
_entity_poly.type
_entity_poly.pdbx_seq_one_letter_code
_entity_poly.pdbx_strand_id
1 'polypeptide(L)'
;GGEAKPPAKNDGKPRLSNEDEDSGTTAVVVVLTPRYIVCANAGDSRAVYCKSNGRAVPLSYDHKPDDEEEERRIRDAGGYVSAGRVEGDLAVSRGLGDFRFKDPEAVLAGLDAGDREGAKDNDDASGSPHPGHNRL
;
A
#
# COMPACT_ATOMS: atom_id res chain seq x y z
N GLY A 1 -31.30 0.67 2.76
CA GLY A 1 -31.29 2.14 2.72
C GLY A 1 -29.87 2.59 2.91
N GLY A 2 -29.17 2.91 1.82
CA GLY A 2 -27.83 3.47 1.88
C GLY A 2 -27.96 4.96 2.10
N GLU A 3 -27.50 5.46 3.23
CA GLU A 3 -27.43 6.89 3.49
C GLU A 3 -26.40 7.49 2.54
N ALA A 4 -26.84 8.39 1.66
CA ALA A 4 -25.94 9.09 0.75
C ALA A 4 -24.97 9.93 1.59
N LYS A 5 -23.66 9.68 1.41
CA LYS A 5 -22.60 10.47 2.04
C LYS A 5 -22.85 11.96 1.74
N PRO A 6 -22.83 12.85 2.75
CA PRO A 6 -23.08 14.27 2.53
C PRO A 6 -22.08 14.84 1.51
N PRO A 7 -22.50 15.81 0.67
CA PRO A 7 -21.64 16.37 -0.36
C PRO A 7 -20.40 17.00 0.29
N ALA A 8 -19.22 16.56 -0.14
CA ALA A 8 -17.96 17.05 0.37
C ALA A 8 -17.78 18.55 0.04
N LYS A 9 -17.27 19.32 1.00
CA LYS A 9 -16.96 20.75 0.84
C LYS A 9 -16.02 20.96 -0.37
N ASN A 10 -16.26 22.02 -1.14
CA ASN A 10 -15.49 22.35 -2.33
C ASN A 10 -14.26 23.19 -1.92
N ASP A 11 -13.08 22.58 -1.99
CA ASP A 11 -11.78 23.14 -1.56
C ASP A 11 -10.88 23.52 -2.75
N GLY A 12 -11.38 23.40 -4.00
CA GLY A 12 -10.65 23.78 -5.21
C GLY A 12 -9.58 22.78 -5.68
N LYS A 13 -9.46 21.61 -5.05
CA LYS A 13 -8.56 20.54 -5.52
C LYS A 13 -9.26 19.68 -6.59
N PRO A 14 -8.58 19.28 -7.68
CA PRO A 14 -9.12 18.31 -8.62
C PRO A 14 -9.33 16.98 -7.88
N ARG A 15 -10.58 16.50 -7.84
CA ARG A 15 -10.92 15.20 -7.24
C ARG A 15 -11.04 14.14 -8.32
N LEU A 16 -10.51 12.96 -8.04
CA LEU A 16 -10.75 11.75 -8.82
C LEU A 16 -12.25 11.42 -8.76
N SER A 17 -12.78 10.74 -9.78
CA SER A 17 -14.14 10.21 -9.65
C SER A 17 -14.14 9.10 -8.59
N ASN A 18 -15.29 8.81 -7.97
CA ASN A 18 -15.38 7.71 -7.01
C ASN A 18 -14.93 6.36 -7.62
N GLU A 19 -15.07 6.18 -8.93
CA GLU A 19 -14.60 4.98 -9.63
C GLU A 19 -13.07 4.96 -9.77
N ASP A 20 -12.44 6.12 -9.93
CA ASP A 20 -10.97 6.26 -10.02
C ASP A 20 -10.29 6.13 -8.65
N GLU A 21 -10.97 6.53 -7.56
CA GLU A 21 -10.46 6.38 -6.18
C GLU A 21 -10.42 4.91 -5.72
N ASP A 22 -11.28 4.08 -6.31
CA ASP A 22 -11.53 2.68 -5.94
C ASP A 22 -10.92 1.69 -6.92
N SER A 23 -10.36 2.18 -8.02
CA SER A 23 -9.67 1.35 -9.00
C SER A 23 -8.22 1.12 -8.58
N GLY A 24 -7.82 -0.14 -8.63
CA GLY A 24 -6.47 -0.58 -8.31
C GLY A 24 -6.02 -1.72 -9.19
N THR A 25 -4.71 -1.95 -9.22
CA THR A 25 -4.11 -3.05 -9.96
C THR A 25 -2.88 -3.62 -9.25
N THR A 26 -2.65 -4.90 -9.49
CA THR A 26 -1.40 -5.57 -9.10
C THR A 26 -0.38 -5.43 -10.21
N ALA A 27 0.90 -5.52 -9.86
CA ALA A 27 1.99 -5.45 -10.82
C ALA A 27 3.09 -6.44 -10.44
N VAL A 28 3.42 -7.34 -11.37
CA VAL A 28 4.64 -8.14 -11.31
C VAL A 28 5.45 -7.89 -12.57
N VAL A 29 6.71 -7.49 -12.40
CA VAL A 29 7.60 -7.12 -13.51
C VAL A 29 8.90 -7.90 -13.38
N VAL A 30 9.29 -8.56 -14.47
CA VAL A 30 10.56 -9.28 -14.57
C VAL A 30 11.41 -8.65 -15.67
N VAL A 31 12.58 -8.15 -15.28
CA VAL A 31 13.60 -7.64 -16.20
C VAL A 31 14.71 -8.67 -16.34
N LEU A 32 14.90 -9.13 -17.58
CA LEU A 32 15.98 -10.05 -17.93
C LEU A 32 17.13 -9.28 -18.55
N THR A 33 18.31 -9.47 -17.99
CA THR A 33 19.58 -8.97 -18.54
C THR A 33 20.51 -10.16 -18.79
N PRO A 34 21.63 -9.98 -19.52
CA PRO A 34 22.59 -11.07 -19.70
C PRO A 34 23.18 -11.64 -18.39
N ARG A 35 23.09 -10.91 -17.27
CA ARG A 35 23.69 -11.31 -15.98
C ARG A 35 22.67 -11.54 -14.86
N TYR A 36 21.51 -10.89 -14.91
CA TYR A 36 20.57 -10.85 -13.80
C TYR A 36 19.13 -11.05 -14.27
N ILE A 37 18.37 -11.72 -13.40
CA ILE A 37 16.91 -11.76 -13.41
C ILE A 37 16.47 -10.87 -12.25
N VAL A 38 15.84 -9.74 -12.55
CA VAL A 38 15.32 -8.82 -11.53
C VAL A 38 13.81 -8.94 -11.52
N CYS A 39 13.23 -9.21 -10.36
CA CYS A 39 11.78 -9.30 -10.18
C CYS A 39 11.32 -8.25 -9.17
N ALA A 40 10.27 -7.51 -9.53
CA ALA A 40 9.56 -6.61 -8.63
C ALA A 40 8.09 -7.03 -8.59
N ASN A 41 7.49 -7.05 -7.40
CA ASN A 41 6.08 -7.42 -7.21
C ASN A 41 5.38 -6.41 -6.29
N ALA A 42 4.15 -6.06 -6.63
CA ALA A 42 3.20 -5.31 -5.82
C ALA A 42 1.81 -5.95 -5.99
N GLY A 43 1.34 -6.63 -4.95
CA GLY A 43 0.09 -7.38 -4.95
C GLY A 43 0.30 -8.89 -4.99
N ASP A 44 -0.69 -9.62 -5.48
CA ASP A 44 -0.75 -11.08 -5.45
C ASP A 44 -0.65 -11.77 -6.82
N SER A 45 -0.25 -11.01 -7.85
CA SER A 45 0.34 -11.60 -9.04
C SER A 45 1.66 -12.30 -8.71
N ARG A 46 2.05 -13.32 -9.49
CA ARG A 46 3.21 -14.14 -9.16
C ARG A 46 4.10 -14.47 -10.36
N ALA A 47 5.41 -14.32 -10.18
CA ALA A 47 6.44 -14.75 -11.11
C ALA A 47 7.18 -15.99 -10.59
N VAL A 48 7.37 -16.97 -11.47
CA VAL A 48 8.09 -18.22 -11.20
C VAL A 48 9.05 -18.49 -12.35
N TYR A 49 10.29 -18.86 -12.02
CA TYR A 49 11.31 -19.24 -12.98
C TYR A 49 11.50 -20.76 -13.00
N CYS A 50 11.48 -21.36 -14.19
CA CYS A 50 11.77 -22.78 -14.36
C CYS A 50 13.23 -22.97 -14.76
N LYS A 51 13.99 -23.74 -13.97
CA LYS A 51 15.35 -24.14 -14.31
C LYS A 51 15.36 -25.20 -15.41
N SER A 52 16.48 -25.36 -16.11
CA SER A 52 16.66 -26.38 -17.15
C SER A 52 16.42 -27.82 -16.68
N ASN A 53 16.56 -28.09 -15.38
CA ASN A 53 16.25 -29.38 -14.77
C ASN A 53 14.76 -29.53 -14.38
N GLY A 54 13.88 -28.63 -14.81
CA GLY A 54 12.44 -28.66 -14.53
C GLY A 54 12.05 -28.11 -13.15
N ARG A 55 13.01 -27.65 -12.33
CA ARG A 55 12.70 -27.13 -10.99
C ARG A 55 12.16 -25.71 -11.07
N ALA A 56 10.94 -25.51 -10.57
CA ALA A 56 10.36 -24.20 -10.35
C ALA A 56 11.02 -23.49 -9.16
N VAL A 57 11.32 -22.20 -9.34
CA VAL A 57 11.86 -21.32 -8.30
C VAL A 57 11.00 -20.06 -8.25
N PRO A 58 10.42 -19.69 -7.09
CA PRO A 58 9.67 -18.44 -6.99
C PRO A 58 10.62 -17.26 -7.21
N LEU A 59 10.18 -16.30 -8.04
CA LEU A 59 10.86 -15.01 -8.19
C LEU A 59 10.19 -13.91 -7.37
N SER A 60 8.92 -14.09 -7.02
CA SER A 60 8.15 -13.20 -6.17
C SER A 60 7.37 -13.96 -5.11
N TYR A 61 6.92 -13.23 -4.10
CA TYR A 61 6.00 -13.66 -3.07
C TYR A 61 4.79 -12.74 -3.11
N ASP A 62 3.59 -13.28 -2.92
CA ASP A 62 2.36 -12.49 -2.91
C ASP A 62 2.38 -11.58 -1.67
N HIS A 63 1.73 -10.43 -1.78
CA HIS A 63 1.52 -9.53 -0.65
C HIS A 63 0.08 -9.63 -0.19
N LYS A 64 -0.16 -10.45 0.83
CA LYS A 64 -1.47 -10.69 1.41
C LYS A 64 -1.63 -9.88 2.70
N PRO A 65 -2.82 -9.33 2.98
CA PRO A 65 -3.03 -8.54 4.21
C PRO A 65 -2.73 -9.29 5.50
N ASP A 66 -2.86 -10.61 5.52
CA ASP A 66 -2.59 -11.48 6.66
C ASP A 66 -1.14 -11.97 6.78
N ASP A 67 -0.26 -11.57 5.84
CA ASP A 67 1.19 -11.78 6.01
C ASP A 67 1.71 -10.90 7.17
N GLU A 68 2.51 -11.45 8.08
CA GLU A 68 2.91 -10.78 9.32
C GLU A 68 3.52 -9.38 9.12
N GLU A 69 4.33 -9.21 8.08
CA GLU A 69 4.94 -7.91 7.74
C GLU A 69 3.92 -6.92 7.18
N GLU A 70 2.97 -7.41 6.39
CA GLU A 70 1.93 -6.58 5.78
C GLU A 70 0.88 -6.17 6.80
N GLU A 71 0.44 -7.09 7.65
CA GLU A 71 -0.49 -6.81 8.74
C GLU A 71 0.11 -5.77 9.70
N ARG A 72 1.39 -5.90 10.06
CA ARG A 72 2.10 -4.90 10.86
C ARG A 72 2.09 -3.54 10.18
N ARG A 73 2.47 -3.47 8.91
CA ARG A 73 2.48 -2.22 8.13
C ARG A 73 1.08 -1.57 8.05
N ILE A 74 0.03 -2.37 7.87
CA ILE A 74 -1.37 -1.90 7.84
C ILE A 74 -1.77 -1.32 9.20
N ARG A 75 -1.41 -1.99 10.30
CA ARG A 75 -1.72 -1.52 11.66
C ARG A 75 -0.94 -0.26 12.03
N ASP A 76 0.34 -0.19 11.68
CA ASP A 76 1.19 1.00 11.90
C ASP A 76 0.66 2.22 11.12
N ALA A 77 0.02 1.97 9.97
CA ALA A 77 -0.72 2.94 9.17
C ALA A 77 -2.11 3.33 9.75
N GLY A 78 -2.53 2.73 10.86
CA GLY A 78 -3.83 2.97 11.50
C GLY A 78 -5.00 2.19 10.89
N GLY A 79 -4.73 1.29 9.94
CA GLY A 79 -5.71 0.36 9.38
C GLY A 79 -5.85 -0.92 10.22
N TYR A 80 -6.66 -1.85 9.73
CA TYR A 80 -6.81 -3.17 10.34
C TYR A 80 -7.01 -4.25 9.27
N VAL A 81 -6.78 -5.51 9.64
CA VAL A 81 -7.04 -6.67 8.80
C VAL A 81 -8.24 -7.42 9.37
N SER A 82 -9.21 -7.72 8.52
CA SER A 82 -10.40 -8.49 8.87
C SER A 82 -10.68 -9.51 7.77
N ALA A 83 -10.82 -10.78 8.15
CA ALA A 83 -11.04 -11.90 7.22
C ALA A 83 -10.05 -11.93 6.03
N GLY A 84 -8.77 -11.63 6.30
CA GLY A 84 -7.71 -11.60 5.27
C GLY A 84 -7.79 -10.40 4.32
N ARG A 85 -8.50 -9.33 4.70
CA ARG A 85 -8.69 -8.12 3.88
C ARG A 85 -8.35 -6.85 4.67
N VAL A 86 -7.75 -5.88 4.00
CA VAL A 86 -7.52 -4.53 4.55
C VAL A 86 -8.89 -3.88 4.77
N GLU A 87 -9.14 -3.49 6.02
CA GLU A 87 -10.41 -2.92 6.49
C GLU A 87 -11.65 -3.77 6.14
N GLY A 88 -11.46 -5.08 5.92
CA GLY A 88 -12.53 -6.00 5.50
C GLY A 88 -12.91 -5.93 4.01
N ASP A 89 -12.23 -5.10 3.22
CA ASP A 89 -12.58 -4.83 1.82
C ASP A 89 -11.50 -5.33 0.84
N LEU A 90 -10.29 -4.76 0.87
CA LEU A 90 -9.25 -5.03 -0.12
C LEU A 90 -8.46 -6.32 0.19
N ALA A 91 -8.42 -7.27 -0.75
CA ALA A 91 -7.79 -8.58 -0.56
C ALA A 91 -6.26 -8.62 -0.79
N VAL A 92 -5.67 -7.49 -1.15
CA VAL A 92 -4.22 -7.33 -1.38
C VAL A 92 -3.69 -6.22 -0.48
N SER A 93 -2.48 -6.38 0.05
CA SER A 93 -1.87 -5.36 0.91
C SER A 93 -1.06 -4.32 0.13
N ARG A 94 -0.69 -4.62 -1.12
CA ARG A 94 0.07 -3.73 -2.00
C ARG A 94 -0.56 -3.70 -3.39
N GLY A 95 -0.56 -2.52 -3.99
CA GLY A 95 -1.13 -2.29 -5.32
C GLY A 95 -0.92 -0.86 -5.80
N LEU A 96 -1.06 -0.66 -7.10
CA LEU A 96 -1.13 0.67 -7.72
C LEU A 96 -2.60 1.11 -7.74
N GLY A 97 -2.89 2.40 -7.59
CA GLY A 97 -4.27 2.88 -7.41
C GLY A 97 -4.77 2.65 -5.98
N ASP A 98 -6.03 2.23 -5.80
CA ASP A 98 -6.67 1.98 -4.50
C ASP A 98 -6.53 3.18 -3.54
N PHE A 99 -6.72 4.39 -4.09
CA PHE A 99 -6.41 5.65 -3.39
C PHE A 99 -7.25 5.86 -2.13
N ARG A 100 -8.43 5.23 -2.01
CA ARG A 100 -9.20 5.29 -0.76
C ARG A 100 -8.43 4.77 0.46
N PHE A 101 -7.49 3.86 0.22
CA PHE A 101 -6.64 3.25 1.23
C PHE A 101 -5.28 3.94 1.35
N LYS A 102 -5.06 5.06 0.65
CA LYS A 102 -3.83 5.85 0.67
C LYS A 102 -4.16 7.26 1.11
N ASP A 103 -3.38 7.82 2.03
CA ASP A 103 -3.55 9.24 2.36
C ASP A 103 -2.80 10.08 1.30
N PRO A 104 -3.50 10.87 0.45
CA PRO A 104 -2.84 11.62 -0.61
C PRO A 104 -1.84 12.64 -0.07
N GLU A 105 -2.10 13.25 1.09
CA GLU A 105 -1.18 14.25 1.67
C GLU A 105 0.08 13.58 2.22
N ALA A 106 -0.06 12.40 2.82
CA ALA A 106 1.06 11.57 3.25
C ALA A 106 1.94 11.09 2.08
N VAL A 107 1.29 10.63 1.00
CA VAL A 107 1.97 10.12 -0.18
C VAL A 107 2.73 11.24 -0.89
N LEU A 108 2.13 12.43 -1.01
CA LEU A 108 2.77 13.59 -1.63
C LEU A 108 3.91 14.15 -0.78
N ALA A 109 3.74 14.25 0.55
CA ALA A 109 4.80 14.69 1.45
C ALA A 109 6.03 13.77 1.42
N GLY A 110 5.85 12.47 1.17
CA GLY A 110 6.94 11.51 1.00
C GLY A 110 7.78 11.71 -0.27
N LEU A 111 7.24 12.39 -1.30
CA LEU A 111 7.96 12.72 -2.54
C LEU A 111 8.85 13.97 -2.40
N ASP A 112 8.52 14.86 -1.46
CA ASP A 112 9.28 16.08 -1.17
C ASP A 112 10.36 15.88 -0.09
N ALA A 113 10.42 14.70 0.54
CA ALA A 113 11.35 14.38 1.64
C ALA A 113 12.76 13.97 1.17
N GLY A 114 13.22 14.50 0.04
CA GLY A 114 14.64 14.54 -0.30
C GLY A 114 15.35 15.62 0.52
N ASP A 115 16.33 15.21 1.33
CA ASP A 115 17.24 16.03 2.14
C ASP A 115 16.68 16.69 3.41
N ARG A 116 16.65 15.96 4.54
CA ARG A 116 17.10 16.49 5.85
C ARG A 116 17.66 15.40 6.77
N GLU A 117 18.96 15.53 7.08
CA GLU A 117 19.60 14.93 8.25
C GLU A 117 19.00 15.47 9.57
N GLY A 118 19.02 14.64 10.62
CA GLY A 118 19.04 15.14 12.01
C GLY A 118 18.16 14.37 12.99
N ALA A 119 18.79 13.51 13.77
CA ALA A 119 18.23 12.89 14.97
C ALA A 119 17.76 13.91 16.02
N LYS A 120 16.80 13.52 16.87
CA LYS A 120 16.79 13.75 18.33
C LYS A 120 15.68 12.96 19.04
N ASP A 121 16.09 12.33 20.13
CA ASP A 121 15.31 11.58 21.11
C ASP A 121 14.46 12.48 22.06
N ASN A 122 13.37 11.91 22.60
CA ASN A 122 12.95 11.87 24.02
C ASN A 122 11.44 12.09 24.29
N ASP A 123 10.87 11.06 24.94
CA ASP A 123 10.04 11.02 26.17
C ASP A 123 8.72 11.82 26.36
N ASP A 124 7.65 11.01 26.49
CA ASP A 124 6.55 10.98 27.49
C ASP A 124 5.31 11.92 27.45
N ALA A 125 4.19 11.34 27.92
CA ALA A 125 2.89 11.89 28.35
C ALA A 125 1.69 12.06 27.36
N SER A 126 0.73 11.13 27.52
CA SER A 126 -0.75 11.25 27.54
C SER A 126 -1.47 12.40 26.78
N GLY A 127 -2.24 12.02 25.75
CA GLY A 127 -3.34 12.84 25.21
C GLY A 127 -3.74 12.46 23.78
N SER A 128 -4.88 11.79 23.62
CA SER A 128 -5.49 11.53 22.31
C SER A 128 -6.12 12.80 21.74
N PRO A 129 -5.68 13.23 20.55
CA PRO A 129 -6.51 13.17 19.36
C PRO A 129 -5.75 12.48 18.22
N HIS A 130 -6.38 11.50 17.56
CA HIS A 130 -5.76 10.73 16.47
C HIS A 130 -5.28 11.67 15.35
N PRO A 131 -3.96 11.76 15.10
CA PRO A 131 -3.42 12.59 14.04
C PRO A 131 -3.77 12.01 12.66
N GLY A 132 -3.69 12.81 11.60
CA GLY A 132 -3.74 12.31 10.23
C GLY A 132 -2.69 11.21 10.07
N HIS A 133 -3.16 10.00 9.72
CA HIS A 133 -2.36 8.78 9.74
C HIS A 133 -2.13 8.31 8.31
N ASN A 134 -0.86 8.13 7.95
CA ASN A 134 -0.40 7.55 6.68
C ASN A 134 -1.13 6.23 6.40
N ARG A 135 -2.02 6.20 5.41
CA ARG A 135 -2.62 4.96 4.90
C ARG A 135 -1.82 4.42 3.72
N LEU A 136 -1.66 3.09 3.70
CA LEU A 136 -0.90 2.19 2.78
C LEU A 136 0.27 2.79 1.97
#